data_AF-A0A8S2RDE6-F1
#
_entry.id   AF-A0A8S2RDE6-F1
#
_cell.length_a   1.000
_cell.length_b   1.000
_cell.length_c   1.000
_cell.angle_alpha   90.00
_cell.angle_beta   90.00
_cell.angle_gamma   90.00
#
_symmetry.space_group_name_H-M   'P 1'
#
loop_
_entity.id
_entity.type
_entity.pdbx_description
1 polymer ?
#
loop_
_entity_poly.entity_id
_entity_poly.type
_entity_poly.pdbx_seq_one_letter_code
_entity_poly.pdbx_strand_id
1 'polypeptide(L)'
;MRWYLIALISLFDSLFLQAGLAYNIGSRFKRDNSDSSENDLKTFRQEALASHNSYRAQHCAPALVLDDDINQSAQTYAEKLATIGKLVHSTNRVGLGENLYSVGSSAPLRNLN
;
A
#
# COMPACT_ATOMS: atom_id res chain seq x y z
N MET A 1 24.46 12.57 1.34
CA MET A 1 23.61 12.78 2.53
C MET A 1 22.61 13.88 2.22
N ARG A 2 21.42 13.53 1.71
CA ARG A 2 20.36 14.47 1.35
C ARG A 2 19.09 14.07 2.09
N TRP A 3 18.78 14.87 3.08
CA TRP A 3 17.55 14.86 3.84
C TRP A 3 16.42 15.32 2.91
N TYR A 4 15.59 14.38 2.44
CA TYR A 4 14.25 14.66 1.91
C TYR A 4 13.20 13.74 2.56
N LEU A 5 13.48 13.29 3.78
CA LEU A 5 12.48 12.71 4.67
C LEU A 5 11.93 13.88 5.51
N ILE A 6 10.81 14.44 5.07
CA ILE A 6 9.80 15.23 5.83
C ILE A 6 8.64 15.68 4.90
N ALA A 7 8.73 15.48 3.58
CA ALA A 7 7.61 15.75 2.66
C ALA A 7 6.61 14.58 2.50
N LEU A 8 6.48 13.66 3.47
CA LEU A 8 5.50 12.55 3.38
C LEU A 8 4.51 12.47 4.55
N ILE A 9 4.50 13.46 5.45
CA ILE A 9 3.51 13.52 6.55
C ILE A 9 2.66 14.83 6.52
N SER A 10 2.95 15.79 5.63
CA SER A 10 2.31 17.12 5.71
C SER A 10 1.22 17.43 4.69
N LEU A 11 0.55 16.44 4.08
CA LEU A 11 -0.69 16.67 3.32
C LEU A 11 -1.66 15.48 3.46
N PHE A 12 -1.95 15.09 4.72
CA PHE A 12 -3.11 14.25 5.02
C PHE A 12 -4.41 15.06 5.21
N ASP A 13 -4.41 16.37 4.94
CA ASP A 13 -5.60 17.21 4.97
C ASP A 13 -5.86 17.84 3.60
N SER A 14 -7.04 17.56 3.05
CA SER A 14 -7.65 18.21 1.88
C SER A 14 -7.32 17.66 0.47
N LEU A 15 -7.67 16.39 0.20
CA LEU A 15 -8.37 16.03 -1.04
C LEU A 15 -9.12 14.68 -0.92
N PHE A 16 -9.92 14.51 0.13
CA PHE A 16 -11.08 13.62 0.05
C PHE A 16 -12.20 14.42 -0.61
N LEU A 17 -12.77 13.90 -1.71
CA LEU A 17 -13.66 14.53 -2.70
C LEU A 17 -12.97 15.33 -3.81
N GLN A 18 -12.61 14.65 -4.91
CA GLN A 18 -13.26 14.89 -6.22
C GLN A 18 -12.75 13.85 -7.24
N ALA A 19 -13.42 12.70 -7.33
CA ALA A 19 -13.50 11.92 -8.57
C ALA A 19 -14.59 10.85 -8.40
N GLY A 20 -15.85 11.29 -8.50
CA GLY A 20 -16.96 10.38 -8.77
C GLY A 20 -16.82 9.86 -10.19
N LEU A 21 -16.32 8.65 -10.36
CA LEU A 21 -16.62 7.83 -11.51
C LEU A 21 -17.27 6.55 -11.00
N ALA A 22 -18.55 6.41 -11.31
CA ALA A 22 -19.33 5.22 -11.04
C ALA A 22 -18.68 4.04 -11.77
N TYR A 23 -17.98 3.19 -11.03
CA TYR A 23 -17.52 1.91 -11.56
C TYR A 23 -18.69 0.93 -11.52
N ASN A 24 -19.32 0.76 -12.68
CA ASN A 24 -20.37 -0.22 -12.89
C ASN A 24 -19.71 -1.54 -13.31
N ILE A 25 -19.66 -2.52 -12.40
CA ILE A 25 -19.35 -3.91 -12.73
C ILE A 25 -20.33 -4.87 -12.07
N GLY A 26 -21.57 -4.81 -12.56
CA GLY A 26 -22.43 -5.97 -12.54
C GLY A 26 -21.95 -6.99 -13.57
N SER A 27 -21.03 -7.89 -13.19
CA SER A 27 -20.87 -9.17 -13.87
C SER A 27 -20.23 -10.25 -12.99
N ARG A 28 -21.12 -10.99 -12.32
CA ARG A 28 -21.05 -12.46 -12.20
C ARG A 28 -19.86 -13.02 -11.41
N PHE A 29 -20.02 -13.00 -10.09
CA PHE A 29 -19.26 -13.76 -9.11
C PHE A 29 -19.33 -15.28 -9.39
N LYS A 30 -18.30 -15.84 -10.03
CA LYS A 30 -17.92 -17.25 -9.87
C LYS A 30 -16.78 -17.28 -8.85
N ARG A 31 -17.04 -17.94 -7.71
CA ARG A 31 -16.07 -18.15 -6.64
C ARG A 31 -15.26 -19.39 -6.95
N ASP A 32 -14.00 -19.17 -7.29
CA ASP A 32 -12.99 -20.22 -7.30
C ASP A 32 -12.04 -19.91 -6.13
N ASN A 33 -12.15 -20.73 -5.07
CA ASN A 33 -11.52 -20.53 -3.77
C ASN A 33 -10.03 -20.96 -3.84
N SER A 34 -9.16 -20.08 -4.35
CA SER A 34 -7.69 -20.08 -4.18
C SER A 34 -6.98 -18.97 -4.99
N ASP A 35 -7.67 -18.32 -5.94
CA ASP A 35 -7.10 -17.30 -6.85
C ASP A 35 -7.45 -15.85 -6.43
N SER A 36 -8.32 -15.66 -5.45
CA SER A 36 -8.80 -14.31 -5.08
C SER A 36 -7.75 -13.49 -4.33
N SER A 37 -7.04 -14.07 -3.36
CA SER A 37 -6.13 -13.31 -2.49
C SER A 37 -4.88 -12.81 -3.21
N GLU A 38 -4.35 -13.59 -4.17
CA GLU A 38 -3.18 -13.18 -4.95
C GLU A 38 -3.55 -12.05 -5.93
N ASN A 39 -4.70 -12.16 -6.59
CA ASN A 39 -5.22 -11.11 -7.46
C ASN A 39 -5.54 -9.82 -6.68
N ASP A 40 -6.08 -9.94 -5.46
CA ASP A 40 -6.34 -8.81 -4.57
C ASP A 40 -5.02 -8.13 -4.16
N LEU A 41 -4.00 -8.90 -3.77
CA LEU A 41 -2.69 -8.38 -3.39
C LEU A 41 -1.97 -7.71 -4.57
N LYS A 42 -2.05 -8.31 -5.77
CA LYS A 42 -1.51 -7.73 -7.00
C LYS A 42 -2.19 -6.41 -7.34
N THR A 43 -3.52 -6.35 -7.23
CA THR A 43 -4.30 -5.13 -7.46
C THR A 43 -3.89 -4.04 -6.46
N PHE A 44 -3.81 -4.38 -5.18
CA PHE A 44 -3.36 -3.46 -4.13
C PHE A 44 -1.96 -2.87 -4.42
N ARG A 45 -1.00 -3.71 -4.83
CA ARG A 45 0.37 -3.26 -5.19
C ARG A 45 0.34 -2.28 -6.36
N GLN A 46 -0.49 -2.53 -7.37
CA GLN A 46 -0.63 -1.64 -8.53
C GLN A 46 -1.28 -0.30 -8.17
N GLU A 47 -2.34 -0.32 -7.36
CA GLU A 47 -2.99 0.90 -6.87
C GLU A 47 -2.03 1.74 -6.03
N ALA A 48 -1.30 1.11 -5.11
CA ALA A 48 -0.27 1.78 -4.32
C ALA A 48 0.79 2.43 -5.22
N LEU A 49 1.32 1.71 -6.22
CA LEU A 49 2.28 2.25 -7.18
C LEU A 49 1.73 3.46 -7.95
N ALA A 50 0.49 3.36 -8.43
CA ALA A 50 -0.18 4.42 -9.18
C ALA A 50 -0.34 5.68 -8.33
N SER A 51 -0.77 5.55 -7.08
CA SER A 51 -0.88 6.69 -6.14
C SER A 51 0.48 7.35 -5.90
N HIS A 52 1.53 6.57 -5.66
CA HIS A 52 2.88 7.12 -5.48
C HIS A 52 3.37 7.84 -6.73
N ASN A 53 3.19 7.25 -7.91
CA ASN A 53 3.64 7.84 -9.17
C ASN A 53 2.87 9.11 -9.53
N SER A 54 1.58 9.18 -9.21
CA SER A 54 0.78 10.42 -9.35
C SER A 54 1.39 11.55 -8.51
N TYR A 55 1.72 11.28 -7.25
CA TYR A 55 2.36 12.28 -6.38
C TYR A 55 3.77 12.65 -6.85
N ARG A 56 4.57 11.65 -7.27
CA ARG A 56 5.92 11.90 -7.81
C ARG A 56 5.91 12.77 -9.05
N ALA A 57 4.94 12.58 -9.95
CA ALA A 57 4.78 13.41 -11.15
C ALA A 57 4.51 14.88 -10.80
N GLN A 58 3.68 15.15 -9.78
CA GLN A 58 3.42 16.52 -9.30
C GLN A 58 4.70 17.22 -8.79
N HIS A 59 5.65 16.45 -8.28
CA HIS A 59 6.96 16.93 -7.81
C HIS A 59 8.09 16.74 -8.83
N CYS A 60 7.76 16.48 -10.11
CA CYS A 60 8.71 16.25 -11.20
C CYS A 60 9.74 15.15 -10.90
N ALA A 61 9.37 14.17 -10.07
CA ALA A 61 10.20 13.02 -9.75
C ALA A 61 9.93 11.87 -10.74
N PRO A 62 10.96 11.08 -11.14
CA PRO A 62 10.79 9.94 -12.04
C PRO A 62 9.82 8.89 -11.50
N ALA A 63 9.07 8.21 -12.36
CA ALA A 63 8.17 7.12 -11.94
C ALA A 63 8.95 5.94 -11.32
N LEU A 64 8.33 5.28 -10.35
CA LEU A 64 8.77 4.01 -9.78
C LEU A 64 8.13 2.85 -10.55
N VAL A 65 8.74 1.67 -10.38
CA VAL A 65 8.21 0.38 -10.84
C VAL A 65 8.15 -0.58 -9.66
N LEU A 66 7.32 -1.62 -9.77
CA LEU A 66 7.33 -2.70 -8.79
C LEU A 66 8.59 -3.54 -8.93
N ASP A 67 9.03 -4.07 -7.79
CA ASP A 67 10.16 -4.98 -7.66
C ASP A 67 9.72 -6.13 -6.75
N ASP A 68 9.85 -7.36 -7.24
CA ASP A 68 9.31 -8.54 -6.56
C ASP A 68 10.05 -8.86 -5.26
N ASP A 69 11.36 -8.62 -5.19
CA ASP A 69 12.16 -8.85 -3.98
C ASP A 69 11.81 -7.83 -2.89
N ILE A 70 11.60 -6.57 -3.27
CA ILE A 70 11.15 -5.53 -2.34
C ILE A 70 9.72 -5.81 -1.87
N ASN A 71 8.83 -6.24 -2.77
CA ASN A 71 7.46 -6.62 -2.43
C ASN A 71 7.42 -7.78 -1.43
N GLN A 72 8.23 -8.80 -1.67
CA GLN A 72 8.33 -9.96 -0.77
C GLN A 72 8.87 -9.56 0.60
N SER A 73 9.94 -8.76 0.62
CA SER A 73 10.54 -8.26 1.86
C SER A 73 9.57 -7.39 2.66
N ALA A 74 8.83 -6.49 1.99
CA ALA A 74 7.83 -5.63 2.61
C ALA A 74 6.66 -6.45 3.19
N GLN A 75 6.18 -7.47 2.46
CA GLN A 75 5.11 -8.36 2.93
C GLN A 75 5.53 -9.11 4.20
N THR A 76 6.68 -9.77 4.17
CA THR A 76 7.23 -10.49 5.34
C THR A 76 7.43 -9.55 6.53
N TYR A 77 7.84 -8.30 6.30
CA TYR A 77 8.00 -7.35 7.37
C TYR A 77 6.66 -6.86 7.94
N ALA A 78 5.65 -6.62 7.09
CA ALA A 78 4.31 -6.24 7.52
C ALA A 78 3.68 -7.33 8.43
N GLU A 79 3.84 -8.61 8.08
CA GLU A 79 3.38 -9.75 8.90
C GLU A 79 4.07 -9.79 10.28
N LYS A 80 5.38 -9.51 10.31
CA LYS A 80 6.13 -9.38 11.55
C LYS A 80 5.60 -8.22 12.41
N LEU A 81 5.35 -7.05 11.81
CA LEU A 81 4.81 -5.88 12.53
C LEU A 81 3.40 -6.14 13.04
N ALA A 82 2.56 -6.84 12.27
CA ALA A 82 1.22 -7.26 12.70
C ALA A 82 1.29 -8.16 13.94
N THR A 83 2.26 -9.07 13.99
CA THR A 83 2.49 -9.96 15.15
C THR A 83 2.95 -9.17 16.38
N ILE A 84 3.79 -8.15 16.20
CA ILE A 84 4.31 -7.32 17.30
C ILE A 84 3.28 -6.26 17.75
N GLY A 85 2.34 -5.90 16.89
CA GLY A 85 1.34 -4.85 17.13
C GLY A 85 1.93 -3.45 17.22
N LYS A 86 3.11 -3.21 16.62
CA LYS A 86 3.81 -1.92 16.66
C LYS A 86 4.47 -1.62 15.33
N LEU A 87 4.47 -0.35 14.93
CA LEU A 87 5.24 0.13 13.79
C LEU A 87 6.67 0.42 14.24
N VAL A 88 7.59 -0.47 13.89
CA VAL A 88 9.01 -0.30 14.13
C VAL A 88 9.78 -0.47 12.83
N HIS A 89 10.70 0.43 12.57
CA HIS A 89 11.53 0.43 11.37
C HIS A 89 12.48 -0.78 11.35
N SER A 90 12.62 -1.45 10.19
CA SER A 90 13.53 -2.61 10.07
C SER A 90 15.00 -2.20 10.24
N THR A 91 15.87 -3.09 10.72
CA THR A 91 17.29 -2.75 10.91
C THR A 91 18.13 -3.01 9.67
N ASN A 92 17.69 -3.89 8.77
CA ASN A 92 18.44 -4.35 7.61
C ASN A 92 17.80 -3.89 6.29
N ARG A 93 17.95 -2.60 5.96
CA ARG A 93 17.40 -1.98 4.75
C ARG A 93 18.49 -1.61 3.75
N VAL A 94 19.43 -2.50 3.42
CA VAL A 94 20.63 -2.16 2.63
C VAL A 94 20.29 -1.30 1.39
N GLY A 95 20.47 0.03 1.50
CA GLY A 95 20.14 1.01 0.46
C GLY A 95 18.65 1.32 0.22
N LEU A 96 17.71 0.75 0.98
CA LEU A 96 16.26 0.90 0.77
C LEU A 96 15.62 1.92 1.74
N GLY A 97 14.67 2.69 1.23
CA GLY A 97 13.75 3.49 2.05
C GLY A 97 12.58 2.66 2.56
N GLU A 98 11.98 3.05 3.68
CA GLU A 98 10.86 2.32 4.29
C GLU A 98 9.83 3.29 4.89
N ASN A 99 8.56 3.11 4.52
CA ASN A 99 7.41 3.79 5.12
C ASN A 99 6.52 2.74 5.78
N LEU A 100 6.05 3.01 6.99
CA LEU A 100 5.19 2.10 7.77
C LEU A 100 3.87 2.78 8.09
N TYR A 101 2.77 2.06 7.89
CA TYR A 101 1.42 2.54 8.20
C TYR A 101 0.60 1.38 8.77
N SER A 102 -0.23 1.68 9.78
CA SER A 102 -1.17 0.72 10.37
C SER A 102 -2.43 1.49 10.74
N VAL A 103 -3.58 0.88 10.47
CA VAL A 103 -4.89 1.40 10.85
C VAL A 103 -5.59 0.34 11.70
N GLY A 104 -6.18 0.76 12.81
CA GLY A 104 -7.02 -0.09 13.65
C GLY A 104 -8.48 0.30 13.49
N SER A 105 -9.37 -0.68 13.49
CA SER A 105 -10.80 -0.47 13.64
C SER A 105 -11.30 -1.26 14.83
N SER A 106 -12.19 -0.66 15.63
CA SER A 106 -12.92 -1.37 16.68
C SER A 106 -14.08 -2.20 16.13
N ALA A 107 -14.42 -2.04 14.85
CA ALA A 107 -15.39 -2.89 14.18
C ALA A 107 -14.75 -4.27 13.92
N PRO A 108 -15.43 -5.38 14.27
CA PRO A 108 -14.92 -6.72 13.96
C PRO A 108 -14.68 -6.87 12.46
N LEU A 109 -13.51 -7.39 12.07
CA LEU A 109 -13.28 -7.83 10.70
C LEU A 109 -14.35 -8.89 10.40
N ARG A 110 -15.25 -8.61 9.44
CA ARG A 110 -16.26 -9.58 9.02
C ARG A 110 -15.53 -10.81 8.45
N ASN A 111 -15.63 -11.90 9.20
CA ASN A 111 -15.22 -13.28 8.91
C ASN A 111 -14.77 -13.54 7.45
N LEU A 112 -13.47 -13.77 7.29
CA LEU A 112 -12.95 -14.65 6.24
C LEU A 112 -13.15 -16.09 6.76
N ASN A 113 -14.26 -16.71 6.35
CA ASN A 113 -14.53 -18.16 6.47
C ASN A 113 -14.65 -18.74 5.07
#